data_AF-A0AAX1J6G5-F1
#
_entry.id   AF-A0AAX1J6G5-F1
#
_cell.length_a   1.000
_cell.length_b   1.000
_cell.length_c   1.000
_cell.angle_alpha   90.00
_cell.angle_beta   90.00
_cell.angle_gamma   90.00
#
_symmetry.space_group_name_H-M   'P 1'
#
loop_
_entity.id
_entity.type
_entity.pdbx_description
1 polymer ?
#
loop_
_entity_poly.entity_id
_entity_poly.type
_entity_poly.pdbx_seq_one_letter_code
_entity_poly.pdbx_strand_id
1 'polypeptide(L)' 'MTASSAQWSVAVREPNDRGNVAAGYIVVVLEQDSEANARNTYADCKRVAPSLDYQSVELRCGDTVVERWPDGMR' A
#
# COMPACT_ATOMS: atom_id res chain seq x y z
N MET A 1 -21.86 20.14 6.95
CA MET A 1 -20.50 19.82 6.49
C MET A 1 -19.97 18.79 7.46
N THR A 2 -20.10 17.51 7.12
CA THR A 2 -19.46 16.43 7.88
C THR A 2 -17.96 16.61 7.76
N ALA A 3 -17.25 16.65 8.88
CA ALA A 3 -15.80 16.57 8.86
C ALA A 3 -15.43 15.32 8.08
N SER A 4 -14.82 15.50 6.90
CA SER A 4 -14.31 14.39 6.11
C SER A 4 -13.22 13.76 6.94
N SER A 5 -13.53 12.70 7.68
CA SER A 5 -12.53 11.83 8.28
C SER A 5 -11.57 11.47 7.16
N ALA A 6 -10.31 11.88 7.25
CA ALA A 6 -9.32 11.56 6.23
C ALA A 6 -9.34 10.05 5.98
N GLN A 7 -9.62 9.64 4.73
CA GLN A 7 -9.72 8.23 4.38
C GLN A 7 -8.31 7.65 4.30
N TRP A 8 -7.94 6.83 5.28
CA TRP A 8 -6.64 6.19 5.31
C TRP A 8 -6.66 4.92 4.48
N SER A 9 -5.58 4.64 3.76
CA SER A 9 -5.45 3.41 2.99
C SER A 9 -4.00 3.00 2.80
N VAL A 10 -3.79 1.72 2.52
CA VAL A 10 -2.50 1.17 2.11
C VAL A 10 -2.64 0.58 0.71
N ALA A 11 -1.90 1.11 -0.25
CA ALA A 11 -1.85 0.58 -1.61
C ALA A 11 -0.63 -0.31 -1.79
N VAL A 12 -0.85 -1.57 -2.13
CA VAL A 12 0.18 -2.56 -2.38
C VAL A 12 0.24 -2.84 -3.87
N ARG A 13 1.43 -2.79 -4.46
CA ARG A 13 1.66 -3.20 -5.84
C ARG A 13 2.25 -4.60 -5.85
N GLU A 14 1.39 -5.60 -6.02
CA GLU A 14 1.76 -7.02 -5.96
C GLU A 14 1.76 -7.68 -7.34
N PRO A 15 2.50 -8.80 -7.54
CA PRO A 15 2.45 -9.54 -8.79
C PRO A 15 1.02 -9.98 -9.09
N ASN A 16 0.57 -9.73 -10.32
CA ASN A 16 -0.76 -10.15 -10.77
C ASN A 16 -0.92 -11.68 -10.74
N ASP A 17 0.15 -12.38 -11.12
CA ASP A 17 0.27 -13.82 -11.05
C ASP A 17 1.68 -14.18 -10.55
N ARG A 18 1.77 -14.79 -9.37
CA ARG A 18 3.05 -15.18 -8.75
C ARG A 18 3.74 -16.33 -9.50
N GLY A 19 3.02 -17.10 -10.31
CA GLY A 19 3.58 -18.15 -11.17
C GLY A 19 4.01 -17.65 -12.55
N ASN A 20 3.64 -16.42 -12.93
CA ASN A 20 3.90 -15.86 -14.26
C ASN A 20 4.35 -14.39 -14.18
N VAL A 21 5.67 -14.19 -14.21
CA VAL A 21 6.28 -12.85 -14.16
C VAL A 21 5.81 -11.94 -15.30
N ALA A 22 5.45 -12.49 -16.46
CA ALA A 22 4.97 -11.71 -17.60
C ALA A 22 3.56 -11.12 -17.38
N ALA A 23 2.83 -11.56 -16.35
CA ALA A 23 1.52 -11.03 -16.00
C ALA A 23 1.58 -9.62 -15.37
N GLY A 24 2.77 -9.13 -15.02
CA GLY A 24 2.98 -7.80 -14.46
C GLY A 24 2.48 -7.66 -13.03
N TYR A 25 2.17 -6.42 -12.63
CA TYR A 25 1.77 -6.06 -11.26
C TYR A 25 0.41 -5.40 -11.24
N ILE A 26 -0.39 -5.69 -10.21
CA ILE A 26 -1.66 -5.02 -9.90
C ILE A 26 -1.53 -4.17 -8.65
N VAL A 27 -2.43 -3.20 -8.48
CA VAL A 27 -2.53 -2.40 -7.26
C VAL A 27 -3.75 -2.86 -6.47
N VAL A 28 -3.52 -3.26 -5.23
CA VAL A 28 -4.55 -3.59 -4.25
C VAL A 28 -4.60 -2.49 -3.21
N VAL A 29 -5.78 -1.92 -2.98
CA VAL A 29 -5.98 -0.86 -1.98
C VAL A 29 -6.69 -1.43 -0.76
N LEU A 30 -6.07 -1.27 0.40
CA LEU A 30 -6.59 -1.70 1.69
C LEU A 30 -7.08 -0.46 2.43
N GLU A 31 -8.38 -0.22 2.43
CA GLU A 31 -9.00 0.89 3.18
C GLU A 31 -8.89 0.65 4.69
N GLN A 32 -8.68 1.73 5.43
CA GLN A 32 -8.45 1.71 6.87
C GLN A 32 -9.35 2.74 7.54
N ASP A 33 -9.88 2.37 8.69
CA ASP A 33 -10.76 3.18 9.53
C ASP A 33 -10.03 4.30 10.29
N SER A 34 -8.69 4.22 10.39
CA SER A 34 -7.86 5.16 11.14
C SER A 34 -6.41 5.21 10.65
N GLU A 35 -5.71 6.31 10.98
CA GLU A 35 -4.28 6.45 10.72
C GLU A 35 -3.46 5.36 11.41
N ALA A 36 -3.78 5.05 12.67
CA ALA A 36 -3.05 4.07 13.46
C ALA A 36 -3.12 2.68 12.82
N ASN A 37 -4.30 2.25 12.37
CA ASN A 37 -4.47 0.99 11.68
C ASN A 37 -3.74 0.99 10.32
N ALA A 38 -3.82 2.08 9.57
CA ALA A 38 -3.09 2.20 8.31
C ALA A 38 -1.58 2.14 8.46
N ARG A 39 -1.02 2.77 9.51
CA ARG A 39 0.41 2.66 9.82
C ARG A 39 0.82 1.25 10.19
N ASN A 40 0.01 0.54 10.98
CA ASN A 40 0.25 -0.87 11.32
C ASN A 40 0.20 -1.75 10.07
N THR A 41 -0.85 -1.64 9.25
CA THR A 41 -0.98 -2.39 7.99
C THR A 41 0.15 -2.09 7.04
N TYR A 42 0.56 -0.81 6.91
CA TYR A 42 1.68 -0.43 6.08
C TYR A 42 2.99 -1.08 6.56
N ALA A 43 3.26 -1.07 7.86
CA ALA A 43 4.44 -1.72 8.43
C ALA A 43 4.45 -3.23 8.18
N ASP A 44 3.29 -3.89 8.30
CA ASP A 44 3.15 -5.31 8.00
C ASP A 44 3.34 -5.62 6.51
N CYS A 45 2.69 -4.87 5.62
CA CYS A 45 2.87 -5.01 4.17
C CYS A 45 4.32 -4.78 3.77
N LYS A 46 4.98 -3.74 4.31
CA LYS A 46 6.40 -3.44 4.08
C LYS A 46 7.30 -4.59 4.56
N ARG A 47 6.99 -5.22 5.69
CA ARG A 47 7.75 -6.36 6.23
C ARG A 47 7.66 -7.60 5.34
N VAL A 48 6.50 -7.90 4.76
CA VAL A 48 6.30 -9.09 3.91
C VAL A 48 6.61 -8.85 2.43
N ALA A 49 6.68 -7.59 2.01
CA ALA A 49 6.86 -7.18 0.63
C ALA A 49 8.03 -7.88 -0.09
N PRO A 50 9.25 -8.01 0.49
CA PRO A 50 10.35 -8.73 -0.16
C PRO A 50 10.06 -10.22 -0.38
N SER A 51 9.33 -10.85 0.54
CA SER A 51 9.01 -12.28 0.46
C SER A 51 7.86 -12.60 -0.50
N LEU A 52 7.04 -11.60 -0.82
CA LEU A 52 5.88 -11.72 -1.71
C LEU A 52 6.08 -11.02 -3.05
N ASP A 53 7.31 -10.59 -3.34
CA ASP A 53 7.72 -9.85 -4.54
C ASP A 53 6.86 -8.60 -4.80
N TYR A 54 6.43 -7.92 -3.73
CA TYR A 54 5.72 -6.65 -3.89
C TYR A 54 6.66 -5.60 -4.47
N GLN A 55 6.21 -4.92 -5.52
CA GLN A 55 6.97 -3.85 -6.15
C GLN A 55 6.99 -2.60 -5.28
N SER A 56 5.87 -2.26 -4.65
CA SER A 56 5.77 -1.09 -3.78
C SER A 56 4.65 -1.24 -2.74
N VAL A 57 4.79 -0.51 -1.64
CA VAL A 57 3.74 -0.32 -0.63
C VAL A 57 3.63 1.18 -0.35
N GLU A 58 2.43 1.74 -0.36
CA GLU A 58 2.19 3.16 -0.13
C GLU A 58 1.15 3.35 0.97
N LEU A 59 1.49 4.12 2.00
CA LEU A 59 0.54 4.64 2.97
C LEU A 59 -0.07 5.92 2.41
N ARG A 60 -1.40 5.99 2.36
CA ARG A 60 -2.15 7.11 1.78
C ARG A 60 -3.16 7.67 2.76
N CYS A 61 -3.39 8.98 2.64
CA CYS A 61 -4.42 9.74 3.32
C CYS A 61 -5.20 10.51 2.24
N GLY A 62 -6.37 10.01 1.87
CA GLY A 62 -7.08 10.42 0.65
C GLY A 62 -6.20 10.23 -0.58
N ASP A 63 -6.09 11.27 -1.40
CA ASP A 63 -5.25 11.27 -2.61
C ASP A 63 -3.75 11.51 -2.35
N THR A 64 -3.35 11.69 -1.08
CA THR A 64 -1.96 12.00 -0.72
C THR A 64 -1.22 10.73 -0.29
N VAL A 65 -0.06 10.46 -0.90
CA VAL A 65 0.88 9.46 -0.41
C VAL A 65 1.67 10.06 0.75
N VAL A 66 1.48 9.49 1.94
CA VAL A 66 2.12 9.92 3.19
C VAL A 66 3.48 9.25 3.37
N GLU A 67 3.57 7.97 3.04
CA GLU A 67 4.80 7.19 3.10
C GLU A 67 4.83 6.15 1.98
N ARG A 68 6.01 5.76 1.52
CA ARG A 68 6.16 4.73 0.51
C ARG A 68 7.39 3.88 0.72
N TRP A 69 7.30 2.63 0.31
CA TRP A 69 8.40 1.70 0.23
C TRP A 69 8.45 1.08 -1.19
N PRO A 70 9.64 0.86 -1.76
CA PRO A 70 10.95 1.31 -1.28
C PRO A 70 11.11 2.83 -1.31
N ASP A 71 11.89 3.36 -0.36
CA ASP A 71 12.22 4.78 -0.24
C ASP A 71 13.09 5.20 -1.43
N GLY A 72 12.50 5.79 -2.48
CA GLY A 72 13.26 6.30 -3.63
C GLY A 72 12.72 5.96 -5.02
N MET A 73 11.58 5.27 -5.14
CA MET A 73 10.91 5.11 -6.43
C MET A 73 10.45 6.50 -6.89
N ARG A 74 11.12 7.09 -7.89
CA ARG A 74 10.89 8.45 -8.37
C ARG A 74 10.46 8.41 -9.83
#